data_AF-A0A165QGT5-F1
#
_entry.id   AF-A0A165QGT5-F1
#
_cell.length_a   1.000
_cell.length_b   1.000
_cell.length_c   1.000
_cell.angle_alpha   90.00
_cell.angle_beta   90.00
_cell.angle_gamma   90.00
#
_symmetry.space_group_name_H-M   'P 1'
#
loop_
_entity.id
_entity.type
_entity.pdbx_description
1 polymer ?
#
loop_
_entity_poly.entity_id
_entity_poly.type
_entity_poly.pdbx_seq_one_letter_code
_entity_poly.pdbx_strand_id
1 'polypeptide(L)'
;MWDRLPIELVRAILLAAARAAVHGRRRWATQLALVSRDVYKLVHPVLYYTMVVTKENGASIRYLLDDESCAHMFAAVRHLVYPLDVTDGPRNDFGRPFTGLVFVDAPMYILFYLARRPDYAPRRLTVLSVDLDRVRRLPPISLANVTHIRGSVTRLLLDLDGKSPQDWADELFGHLPALTCLALDNLDTVLSTPLMNGLNHSDRLKPLIEAILRHSRLQRLTICINPLHRGTVLGVLSLVPDERVYVSSTQSHSLYERLIAEATADKTVWEEGDPVWTSKSPMA
;
A
#
# COMPACT_ATOMS: atom_id res chain seq x y z
N MET A 1 21.08 24.30 31.74
CA MET A 1 19.63 24.61 31.79
C MET A 1 18.81 23.63 30.95
N TRP A 2 19.32 22.42 30.69
CA TRP A 2 18.53 21.31 30.14
C TRP A 2 18.14 20.31 31.26
N ASP A 3 18.79 20.44 32.41
CA ASP A 3 18.76 19.55 33.57
C ASP A 3 17.46 19.67 34.39
N ARG A 4 16.54 20.55 33.97
CA ARG A 4 15.23 20.79 34.61
C ARG A 4 14.04 20.39 33.72
N LEU A 5 14.29 19.84 32.54
CA LEU A 5 13.21 19.38 31.68
C LEU A 5 12.60 18.08 32.23
N PRO A 6 11.27 18.01 32.41
CA PRO A 6 10.57 16.76 32.65
C PRO A 6 10.95 15.70 31.62
N ILE A 7 11.16 14.47 32.08
CA ILE A 7 11.63 13.36 31.23
C ILE A 7 10.62 13.06 30.10
N GLU A 8 9.34 13.31 30.33
CA GLU A 8 8.26 13.18 29.36
C GLU A 8 8.45 14.15 28.18
N LEU A 9 8.83 15.40 28.47
CA LEU A 9 9.12 16.41 27.43
C LEU A 9 10.37 16.03 26.65
N VAL A 10 11.42 15.57 27.33
CA VAL A 10 12.63 15.07 26.66
C VAL A 10 12.28 13.93 25.70
N ARG A 11 11.50 12.94 26.14
CA ARG A 11 11.04 11.83 25.30
C ARG A 11 10.22 12.30 24.10
N ALA A 12 9.29 13.24 24.31
CA ALA A 12 8.47 13.79 23.23
C ALA A 12 9.31 14.51 22.18
N ILE A 13 10.30 15.32 22.60
CA ILE A 13 11.23 16.02 21.71
C ILE A 13 12.06 15.01 20.91
N LEU A 14 12.63 14.00 21.56
CA LEU A 14 13.45 12.98 20.89
C LEU A 14 12.64 12.18 19.86
N LEU A 15 11.40 11.79 20.18
CA LEU A 15 10.51 11.09 19.24
C LEU A 15 10.13 11.98 18.07
N ALA A 16 9.79 13.25 18.32
CA ALA A 16 9.47 14.20 17.26
C ALA A 16 10.68 14.44 16.35
N ALA A 17 11.87 14.61 16.93
CA ALA A 17 13.12 14.74 16.20
C ALA A 17 13.42 13.50 15.35
N ALA A 18 13.29 12.29 15.91
CA ALA A 18 13.49 11.05 15.18
C ALA A 18 12.52 10.94 13.99
N ARG A 19 11.23 11.21 14.19
CA ARG A 19 10.22 11.19 13.10
C ARG A 19 10.56 12.18 11.99
N ALA A 20 10.87 13.43 12.34
CA ALA A 20 11.25 14.44 11.37
C ALA A 20 12.53 14.05 10.60
N ALA A 21 13.47 13.36 11.26
CA ALA A 21 14.73 12.95 10.68
C ALA A 21 14.62 11.77 9.71
N VAL A 22 13.73 10.81 9.95
CA VAL A 22 13.64 9.55 9.18
C VAL A 22 13.32 9.78 7.69
N HIS A 23 12.61 10.86 7.36
CA HIS A 23 12.14 11.13 5.98
C HIS A 23 13.11 11.97 5.15
N GLY A 24 14.03 12.73 5.76
CA GLY A 24 14.94 13.63 5.03
C GLY A 24 16.41 13.58 5.46
N ARG A 25 16.71 13.07 6.66
CA ARG A 25 18.06 13.08 7.25
C ARG A 25 18.29 11.82 8.10
N ARG A 26 18.10 10.63 7.51
CA ARG A 26 18.23 9.34 8.24
C ARG A 26 19.53 9.19 9.03
N ARG A 27 20.65 9.69 8.52
CA ARG A 27 21.95 9.70 9.24
C ARG A 27 21.88 10.46 10.56
N TRP A 28 21.11 11.54 10.63
CA TRP A 28 20.91 12.30 11.86
C TRP A 28 20.01 11.53 12.84
N ALA A 29 18.99 10.85 12.32
CA ALA A 29 18.12 9.99 13.12
C ALA A 29 18.92 8.84 13.79
N THR A 30 19.84 8.22 13.06
CA THR A 30 20.70 7.16 13.61
C THR A 30 21.72 7.71 14.62
N GLN A 31 22.25 8.91 14.40
CA GLN A 31 23.10 9.58 15.40
C GLN A 31 22.39 9.83 16.72
N LEU A 32 21.09 10.17 16.69
CA LEU A 32 20.29 10.34 17.91
C LEU A 32 20.28 9.05 18.76
N ALA A 33 20.19 7.90 18.10
CA ALA A 33 20.19 6.61 18.77
C ALA A 33 21.55 6.26 19.43
N LEU A 34 22.64 6.93 19.04
CA LEU A 34 23.97 6.72 19.62
C LEU A 34 24.19 7.52 20.92
N VAL A 35 23.27 8.42 21.30
CA VAL A 35 23.42 9.28 22.49
C VAL A 35 23.42 8.44 23.77
N SER A 36 22.50 7.48 23.90
CA SER A 36 22.46 6.55 25.03
C SER A 36 21.59 5.34 24.71
N ARG A 37 21.70 4.28 25.53
CA ARG A 37 20.86 3.08 25.39
C ARG A 37 19.36 3.36 25.53
N ASP A 38 18.98 4.31 26.39
CA ASP A 38 17.58 4.66 26.59
C ASP A 38 17.03 5.47 25.42
N VAL A 39 17.84 6.36 24.85
CA VAL A 39 17.49 7.08 23.62
C VAL A 39 17.35 6.08 22.47
N TYR A 40 18.29 5.14 22.33
CA TYR A 40 18.20 4.06 21.34
C TYR A 40 16.87 3.31 21.45
N LYS A 41 16.52 2.78 22.64
CA LYS A 41 15.26 2.04 22.84
C LYS A 41 14.02 2.88 22.51
N LEU A 42 14.07 4.18 22.82
CA LEU A 42 12.98 5.11 22.55
C LEU A 42 12.77 5.33 21.05
N VAL A 43 13.85 5.58 20.30
CA VAL A 43 13.76 5.95 18.88
C VAL A 43 13.81 4.75 17.94
N HIS A 44 14.30 3.60 18.39
CA HIS A 44 14.45 2.38 17.60
C HIS A 44 13.18 1.99 16.82
N PRO A 45 11.97 1.94 17.43
CA PRO A 45 10.75 1.63 16.68
C PRO A 45 10.42 2.66 15.58
N VAL A 46 10.86 3.91 15.74
CA VAL A 46 10.68 4.97 14.74
C VAL A 46 11.67 4.80 13.58
N LEU A 47 12.93 4.50 13.89
CA LEU A 47 13.98 4.33 12.89
C LEU A 47 13.72 3.18 11.92
N TYR A 48 13.18 2.07 12.43
CA TYR A 48 12.96 0.85 11.68
C TYR A 48 11.49 0.60 11.32
N TYR A 49 10.61 1.57 11.56
CA TYR A 49 9.17 1.42 11.30
C TYR A 49 8.87 0.98 9.86
N THR A 50 9.48 1.66 8.89
CA THR A 50 9.34 1.38 7.46
C THR A 50 10.63 0.83 6.88
N MET A 51 10.56 -0.34 6.26
CA MET A 51 11.66 -0.96 5.52
C MET A 51 11.33 -1.01 4.03
N VAL A 52 12.19 -0.40 3.20
CA VAL A 52 12.08 -0.43 1.75
C VAL A 52 13.19 -1.32 1.19
N VAL A 53 12.81 -2.41 0.54
CA VAL A 53 13.72 -3.40 -0.04
C VAL A 53 13.78 -3.24 -1.55
N THR A 54 14.82 -2.59 -2.04
CA THR A 54 15.03 -2.33 -3.46
C THR A 54 16.10 -3.26 -4.03
N LYS A 55 16.36 -3.16 -5.34
CA LYS A 55 17.34 -4.00 -6.02
C LYS A 55 18.76 -3.71 -5.52
N GLU A 56 19.01 -2.44 -5.19
CA GLU A 56 20.31 -1.92 -4.75
C GLU A 56 20.66 -2.39 -3.34
N ASN A 57 19.67 -2.53 -2.44
CA ASN A 57 19.90 -2.89 -1.04
C ASN A 57 19.50 -4.33 -0.68
N GLY A 58 18.80 -5.04 -1.57
CA GLY A 58 18.25 -6.36 -1.30
C GLY A 58 19.29 -7.38 -0.85
N ALA A 59 20.49 -7.37 -1.43
CA ALA A 59 21.59 -8.25 -1.01
C ALA A 59 22.05 -7.98 0.42
N SER A 60 22.24 -6.70 0.78
CA SER A 60 22.63 -6.30 2.13
C SER A 60 21.55 -6.63 3.15
N ILE A 61 20.27 -6.41 2.81
CA ILE A 61 19.15 -6.76 3.69
C ILE A 61 19.13 -8.27 3.92
N ARG A 62 19.27 -9.09 2.88
CA ARG A 62 19.34 -10.56 3.03
C ARG A 62 20.48 -10.99 3.95
N TYR A 63 21.67 -10.44 3.76
CA TYR A 63 22.80 -10.72 4.67
C TYR A 63 22.46 -10.41 6.12
N LEU A 64 21.77 -9.29 6.39
CA LEU A 64 21.35 -8.91 7.74
C LEU A 64 20.20 -9.79 8.27
N LEU A 65 19.35 -10.36 7.41
CA LEU A 65 18.28 -11.29 7.85
C LEU A 65 18.87 -12.59 8.45
N ASP A 66 20.02 -13.02 7.95
CA ASP A 66 20.74 -14.21 8.42
C ASP A 66 21.53 -13.95 9.71
N ASP A 67 21.72 -12.69 10.09
CA ASP A 67 22.41 -12.28 11.31
C ASP A 67 21.41 -12.12 12.48
N GLU A 68 21.42 -13.08 13.41
CA GLU A 68 20.57 -13.04 14.60
C GLU A 68 20.76 -11.76 15.44
N SER A 69 21.95 -11.13 15.38
CA SER A 69 22.19 -9.88 16.09
C SER A 69 21.32 -8.73 15.55
N CYS A 70 20.86 -8.82 14.30
CA CYS A 70 20.00 -7.84 13.63
C CYS A 70 18.50 -8.15 13.77
N ALA A 71 18.11 -9.28 14.37
CA ALA A 71 16.70 -9.71 14.47
C ALA A 71 15.79 -8.64 15.12
N HIS A 72 16.29 -7.91 16.11
CA HIS A 72 15.54 -6.85 16.79
C HIS A 72 15.16 -5.69 15.86
N MET A 73 15.98 -5.37 14.85
CA MET A 73 15.68 -4.32 13.86
C MET A 73 14.47 -4.71 13.00
N PHE A 74 14.45 -5.94 12.50
CA PHE A 74 13.35 -6.46 11.68
C PHE A 74 12.06 -6.66 12.48
N ALA A 75 12.16 -7.02 13.76
CA ALA A 75 11.02 -7.12 14.66
C ALA A 75 10.34 -5.76 14.95
N ALA A 76 11.04 -4.64 14.71
CA ALA A 76 10.47 -3.29 14.80
C ALA A 76 9.79 -2.82 13.51
N VAL A 77 9.96 -3.52 12.39
CA VAL A 77 9.33 -3.16 11.13
C VAL A 77 7.82 -3.37 11.23
N ARG A 78 7.06 -2.33 10.87
CA ARG A 78 5.59 -2.35 10.79
C ARG A 78 5.11 -2.15 9.37
N HIS A 79 5.93 -1.52 8.52
CA HIS A 79 5.64 -1.30 7.12
C HIS A 79 6.76 -1.86 6.26
N LEU A 80 6.45 -2.90 5.47
CA LEU A 80 7.38 -3.48 4.52
C LEU A 80 6.99 -3.07 3.10
N VAL A 81 7.93 -2.49 2.36
CA VAL A 81 7.77 -2.09 0.96
C VAL A 81 8.81 -2.87 0.15
N TYR A 82 8.35 -3.82 -0.66
CA TYR A 82 9.17 -4.72 -1.45
C TYR A 82 8.84 -4.56 -2.95
N PRO A 83 9.28 -3.48 -3.61
CA PRO A 83 8.92 -3.16 -4.98
C PRO A 83 9.81 -3.89 -6.01
N LEU A 84 10.00 -5.21 -5.87
CA LEU A 84 10.84 -5.99 -6.77
C LEU A 84 10.02 -6.99 -7.59
N ASP A 85 10.39 -7.14 -8.86
CA ASP A 85 9.69 -8.02 -9.80
C ASP A 85 10.03 -9.51 -9.55
N VAL A 86 9.19 -10.40 -10.07
CA VAL A 86 9.23 -11.86 -9.92
C VAL A 86 10.52 -12.47 -10.51
N THR A 87 11.17 -11.78 -11.44
CA THR A 87 12.36 -12.28 -12.15
C THR A 87 13.63 -12.37 -11.30
N ASP A 88 13.67 -11.72 -10.14
CA ASP A 88 14.82 -11.78 -9.22
C ASP A 88 14.83 -13.03 -8.31
N GLY A 89 13.89 -13.97 -8.52
CA GLY A 89 13.93 -15.35 -8.01
C GLY A 89 13.72 -15.55 -6.50
N PRO A 90 13.23 -16.72 -6.05
CA PRO A 90 13.02 -16.99 -4.63
C PRO A 90 14.31 -17.46 -3.97
N ARG A 91 14.81 -16.69 -2.99
CA ARG A 91 15.34 -17.30 -1.76
C ARG A 91 14.40 -16.94 -0.62
N ASN A 92 13.91 -17.98 0.06
CA ASN A 92 12.78 -17.98 0.99
C ASN A 92 13.12 -17.31 2.35
N ASP A 93 13.92 -16.25 2.39
CA ASP A 93 14.60 -15.85 3.63
C ASP A 93 13.86 -14.75 4.40
N PHE A 94 12.83 -14.14 3.82
CA PHE A 94 12.01 -13.07 4.45
C PHE A 94 11.05 -13.56 5.55
N GLY A 95 11.09 -14.84 5.92
CA GLY A 95 9.98 -15.50 6.62
C GLY A 95 10.03 -15.33 8.12
N ARG A 96 11.22 -15.22 8.69
CA ARG A 96 11.43 -15.31 10.14
C ARG A 96 11.48 -13.97 10.89
N PRO A 97 12.12 -12.90 10.39
CA PRO A 97 12.50 -11.82 11.29
C PRO A 97 11.47 -10.68 11.38
N PHE A 98 10.51 -10.59 10.45
CA PHE A 98 9.49 -9.54 10.46
C PHE A 98 8.29 -9.91 11.33
N THR A 99 8.34 -9.68 12.63
CA THR A 99 7.18 -9.91 13.52
C THR A 99 6.33 -8.64 13.63
N GLY A 100 5.01 -8.78 13.44
CA GLY A 100 4.06 -7.67 13.64
C GLY A 100 3.95 -6.69 12.47
N LEU A 101 4.12 -7.14 11.23
CA LEU A 101 3.84 -6.33 10.04
C LEU A 101 2.38 -5.86 10.04
N VAL A 102 2.17 -4.56 9.85
CA VAL A 102 0.86 -3.91 9.80
C VAL A 102 0.51 -3.52 8.36
N PHE A 103 1.51 -3.03 7.61
CA PHE A 103 1.39 -2.61 6.22
C PHE A 103 2.38 -3.38 5.37
N VAL A 104 1.91 -3.93 4.25
CA VAL A 104 2.77 -4.69 3.33
C VAL A 104 2.46 -4.32 1.89
N ASP A 105 3.45 -3.77 1.20
CA ASP A 105 3.41 -3.47 -0.22
C ASP A 105 4.39 -4.40 -0.93
N ALA A 106 3.87 -5.48 -1.53
CA ALA A 106 4.72 -6.52 -2.06
C ALA A 106 4.06 -7.29 -3.21
N PRO A 107 4.85 -7.97 -4.06
CA PRO A 107 4.34 -8.92 -5.03
C PRO A 107 3.66 -10.09 -4.32
N MET A 108 2.74 -10.76 -5.02
CA MET A 108 1.98 -11.87 -4.44
C MET A 108 2.84 -12.99 -3.86
N TYR A 109 4.01 -13.30 -4.44
CA TYR A 109 4.86 -14.39 -3.91
C TYR A 109 5.40 -14.09 -2.50
N ILE A 110 5.72 -12.82 -2.21
CA ILE A 110 6.10 -12.37 -0.85
C ILE A 110 4.89 -12.46 0.07
N LEU A 111 3.71 -12.01 -0.39
CA LEU A 111 2.48 -12.09 0.39
C LEU A 111 2.11 -13.53 0.74
N PHE A 112 2.23 -14.47 -0.20
CA PHE A 112 2.03 -15.90 0.07
C PHE A 112 3.00 -16.42 1.12
N TYR A 113 4.25 -15.98 1.08
CA TYR A 113 5.25 -16.43 2.02
C TYR A 113 5.00 -15.90 3.43
N LEU A 114 4.71 -14.61 3.56
CA LEU A 114 4.35 -13.99 4.84
C LEU A 114 3.06 -14.60 5.40
N ALA A 115 2.07 -14.87 4.54
CA ALA A 115 0.78 -15.40 4.94
C ALA A 115 0.81 -16.86 5.44
N ARG A 116 1.94 -17.57 5.30
CA ARG A 116 2.13 -18.89 5.93
C ARG A 116 2.40 -18.78 7.44
N ARG A 117 2.65 -17.57 7.94
CA ARG A 117 2.95 -17.37 9.36
C ARG A 117 1.68 -17.23 10.17
N PRO A 118 1.63 -17.80 11.38
CA PRO A 118 0.46 -17.72 12.24
C PRO A 118 0.20 -16.31 12.78
N ASP A 119 1.23 -15.47 12.88
CA ASP A 119 1.14 -14.10 13.39
C ASP A 119 0.91 -13.04 12.29
N TYR A 120 0.78 -13.47 11.04
CA TYR A 120 0.59 -12.56 9.92
C TYR A 120 -0.87 -12.09 9.82
N ALA A 121 -1.09 -10.84 10.25
CA ALA A 121 -2.41 -10.20 10.27
C ALA A 121 -2.30 -8.72 9.83
N PRO A 122 -1.93 -8.46 8.56
CA PRO A 122 -1.79 -7.10 8.05
C PRO A 122 -3.13 -6.36 8.07
N ARG A 123 -3.07 -5.04 8.23
CA ARG A 123 -4.23 -4.13 8.11
C ARG A 123 -4.30 -3.47 6.75
N ARG A 124 -3.15 -3.22 6.11
CA ARG A 124 -3.08 -2.72 4.73
C ARG A 124 -2.24 -3.65 3.85
N LEU A 125 -2.74 -3.89 2.65
CA LEU A 125 -2.06 -4.68 1.62
C LEU A 125 -2.02 -3.91 0.30
N THR A 126 -0.84 -3.79 -0.29
CA THR A 126 -0.70 -3.44 -1.70
C THR A 126 -0.14 -4.64 -2.46
N VAL A 127 -0.85 -5.02 -3.51
CA VAL A 127 -0.53 -6.17 -4.35
C VAL A 127 0.18 -5.69 -5.61
N LEU A 128 1.44 -6.07 -5.74
CA LEU A 128 2.25 -5.69 -6.90
C LEU A 128 2.22 -6.77 -7.98
N SER A 129 2.43 -6.31 -9.21
CA SER A 129 2.68 -7.14 -10.42
C SER A 129 1.52 -8.02 -10.89
N VAL A 130 0.43 -8.15 -10.13
CA VAL A 130 -0.73 -8.98 -10.50
C VAL A 130 -2.05 -8.36 -10.07
N ASP A 131 -3.15 -8.90 -10.60
CA ASP A 131 -4.50 -8.47 -10.25
C ASP A 131 -4.90 -8.82 -8.82
N LEU A 132 -5.73 -7.95 -8.25
CA LEU A 132 -6.32 -8.08 -6.91
C LEU A 132 -7.09 -9.39 -6.72
N ASP A 133 -7.63 -9.98 -7.79
CA ASP A 133 -8.29 -11.29 -7.73
C ASP A 133 -7.38 -12.39 -7.13
N ARG A 134 -6.05 -12.26 -7.28
CA ARG A 134 -5.11 -13.26 -6.74
C ARG A 134 -5.04 -13.26 -5.22
N VAL A 135 -5.48 -12.20 -4.54
CA VAL A 135 -5.46 -12.09 -3.08
C VAL A 135 -6.33 -13.15 -2.40
N ARG A 136 -7.42 -13.59 -3.05
CA ARG A 136 -8.29 -14.66 -2.53
C ARG A 136 -7.58 -16.00 -2.31
N ARG A 137 -6.38 -16.17 -2.87
CA ARG A 137 -5.55 -17.36 -2.67
C ARG A 137 -4.77 -17.32 -1.35
N LEU A 138 -4.70 -16.17 -0.68
CA LEU A 138 -4.10 -16.08 0.64
C LEU A 138 -5.02 -16.76 1.68
N PRO A 139 -4.47 -17.37 2.74
CA PRO A 139 -5.25 -17.95 3.82
C PRO A 139 -6.27 -16.94 4.40
N PRO A 140 -7.52 -17.35 4.69
CA PRO A 140 -8.55 -16.44 5.22
C PRO A 140 -8.14 -15.69 6.49
N ILE A 141 -7.37 -16.34 7.37
CA ILE A 141 -6.87 -15.73 8.62
C ILE A 141 -5.99 -14.50 8.36
N SER A 142 -5.20 -14.53 7.28
CA SER A 142 -4.31 -13.45 6.86
C SER A 142 -5.07 -12.26 6.27
N LEU A 143 -6.31 -12.47 5.85
CA LEU A 143 -7.17 -11.48 5.21
C LEU A 143 -8.21 -10.87 6.17
N ALA A 144 -8.49 -11.53 7.29
CA ALA A 144 -9.57 -11.18 8.21
C ALA A 144 -9.50 -9.74 8.74
N ASN A 145 -8.28 -9.19 8.89
CA ASN A 145 -8.03 -7.84 9.45
C ASN A 145 -7.68 -6.79 8.39
N VAL A 146 -7.70 -7.14 7.11
CA VAL A 146 -7.32 -6.22 6.03
C VAL A 146 -8.44 -5.22 5.82
N THR A 147 -8.15 -3.97 6.16
CA THR A 147 -9.07 -2.83 6.03
C THR A 147 -8.82 -2.02 4.78
N HIS A 148 -7.58 -2.03 4.27
CA HIS A 148 -7.23 -1.35 3.03
C HIS A 148 -6.52 -2.29 2.08
N ILE A 149 -6.96 -2.29 0.82
CA ILE A 149 -6.33 -3.07 -0.24
C ILE A 149 -6.10 -2.23 -1.49
N ARG A 150 -4.92 -2.34 -2.07
CA ARG A 150 -4.49 -1.61 -3.26
C ARG A 150 -3.95 -2.57 -4.31
N GLY A 151 -4.30 -2.39 -5.57
CA GLY A 151 -3.74 -3.20 -6.65
C GLY A 151 -4.44 -3.01 -7.99
N SER A 152 -4.10 -3.86 -8.97
CA SER A 152 -4.64 -3.77 -10.33
C SER A 152 -5.90 -4.63 -10.53
N VAL A 153 -6.73 -4.23 -11.49
CA VAL A 153 -7.94 -4.95 -11.95
C VAL A 153 -7.93 -5.15 -13.48
N THR A 154 -6.73 -5.14 -14.07
CA THR A 154 -6.49 -5.25 -15.52
C THR A 154 -7.23 -6.43 -16.15
N ARG A 155 -7.14 -7.63 -15.57
CA ARG A 155 -7.78 -8.84 -16.13
C ARG A 155 -9.30 -8.75 -16.18
N LEU A 156 -9.89 -8.15 -15.16
CA LEU A 156 -11.34 -7.96 -15.08
C LEU A 156 -11.82 -6.97 -16.14
N LEU A 157 -11.12 -5.86 -16.30
CA LEU A 157 -11.48 -4.84 -17.29
C LEU A 157 -11.30 -5.33 -18.74
N LEU A 158 -10.33 -6.23 -18.96
CA LEU A 158 -10.10 -6.90 -20.23
C LEU A 158 -10.98 -8.15 -20.43
N ASP A 159 -11.90 -8.45 -19.50
CA ASP A 159 -12.84 -9.58 -19.56
C ASP A 159 -12.14 -10.94 -19.77
N LEU A 160 -10.91 -11.09 -19.26
CA LEU A 160 -10.07 -12.26 -19.53
C LEU A 160 -10.53 -13.51 -18.76
N ASP A 161 -11.34 -13.32 -17.73
CA ASP A 161 -11.81 -14.38 -16.85
C ASP A 161 -13.33 -14.65 -17.03
N GLY A 162 -14.01 -13.93 -17.94
CA GLY A 162 -15.45 -14.07 -18.22
C GLY A 162 -16.36 -13.78 -17.02
N LYS A 163 -15.81 -13.12 -15.99
CA LYS A 163 -16.46 -12.90 -14.71
C LYS A 163 -17.14 -11.53 -14.72
N SER A 164 -18.38 -11.48 -14.27
CA SER A 164 -19.07 -10.20 -14.15
C SER A 164 -18.40 -9.32 -13.08
N PRO A 165 -18.42 -7.98 -13.23
CA PRO A 165 -17.87 -7.09 -12.20
C PRO A 165 -18.53 -7.25 -10.83
N GLN A 166 -19.82 -7.61 -10.80
CA GLN A 166 -20.57 -7.88 -9.57
C GLN A 166 -20.03 -9.13 -8.86
N ASP A 167 -19.92 -10.26 -9.56
CA ASP A 167 -19.40 -11.50 -8.98
C ASP A 167 -17.96 -11.33 -8.50
N TRP A 168 -17.17 -10.50 -9.21
CA TRP A 168 -15.82 -10.16 -8.79
C TRP A 168 -15.81 -9.38 -7.48
N ALA A 169 -16.64 -8.35 -7.37
CA ALA A 169 -16.74 -7.55 -6.15
C ALA A 169 -17.25 -8.39 -4.98
N ASP A 170 -18.34 -9.15 -5.16
CA ASP A 170 -18.93 -9.99 -4.12
C ASP A 170 -17.92 -11.01 -3.57
N GLU A 171 -17.16 -11.68 -4.45
CA GLU A 171 -16.10 -12.57 -4.02
C GLU A 171 -14.98 -11.85 -3.28
N LEU A 172 -14.50 -10.70 -3.78
CA LEU A 172 -13.43 -9.94 -3.14
C LEU A 172 -13.82 -9.51 -1.72
N PHE A 173 -15.00 -8.90 -1.56
CA PHE A 173 -15.52 -8.46 -0.27
C PHE A 173 -15.94 -9.62 0.64
N GLY A 174 -16.26 -10.78 0.08
CA GLY A 174 -16.49 -12.02 0.84
C GLY A 174 -15.20 -12.55 1.49
N HIS A 175 -14.05 -12.46 0.81
CA HIS A 175 -12.75 -12.89 1.33
C HIS A 175 -12.10 -11.86 2.27
N LEU A 176 -12.49 -10.59 2.18
CA LEU A 176 -11.94 -9.48 2.97
C LEU A 176 -13.05 -8.86 3.85
N PRO A 177 -13.44 -9.51 4.96
CA PRO A 177 -14.61 -9.09 5.74
C PRO A 177 -14.42 -7.73 6.44
N ALA A 178 -13.19 -7.28 6.65
CA ALA A 178 -12.87 -5.99 7.26
C ALA A 178 -12.60 -4.88 6.24
N LEU A 179 -12.74 -5.14 4.93
CA LEU A 179 -12.37 -4.18 3.89
C LEU A 179 -13.28 -2.94 3.91
N THR A 180 -12.66 -1.78 4.14
CA THR A 180 -13.32 -0.46 4.11
C THR A 180 -12.74 0.47 3.06
N CYS A 181 -11.52 0.22 2.58
CA CYS A 181 -10.81 1.09 1.64
C CYS A 181 -10.22 0.27 0.48
N LEU A 182 -10.57 0.62 -0.76
CA LEU A 182 -10.06 -0.03 -1.97
C LEU A 182 -9.37 1.02 -2.86
N ALA A 183 -8.18 0.71 -3.35
CA ALA A 183 -7.46 1.54 -4.32
C ALA A 183 -7.16 0.74 -5.59
N LEU A 184 -7.52 1.32 -6.74
CA LEU A 184 -7.31 0.72 -8.05
C LEU A 184 -6.15 1.41 -8.76
N ASP A 185 -5.09 0.66 -9.07
CA ASP A 185 -3.93 1.13 -9.84
C ASP A 185 -3.85 0.51 -11.24
N ASN A 186 -2.95 1.07 -12.05
CA ASN A 186 -2.58 0.58 -13.38
C ASN A 186 -3.77 0.51 -14.35
N LEU A 187 -4.80 1.36 -14.16
CA LEU A 187 -5.85 1.51 -15.16
C LEU A 187 -5.26 1.97 -16.50
N ASP A 188 -4.17 2.72 -16.47
CA ASP A 188 -3.50 3.23 -17.67
C ASP A 188 -3.04 2.10 -18.60
N THR A 189 -2.59 0.97 -18.05
CA THR A 189 -2.19 -0.19 -18.86
C THR A 189 -3.38 -0.70 -19.68
N VAL A 190 -4.57 -0.76 -19.06
CA VAL A 190 -5.81 -1.15 -19.74
C VAL A 190 -6.21 -0.10 -20.78
N LEU A 191 -6.23 1.18 -20.38
CA LEU A 191 -6.68 2.29 -21.22
C LEU A 191 -5.77 2.51 -22.44
N SER A 192 -4.48 2.16 -22.33
CA SER A 192 -3.52 2.22 -23.43
C SER A 192 -3.43 0.93 -24.25
N THR A 193 -4.14 -0.15 -23.88
CA THR A 193 -4.04 -1.43 -24.61
C THR A 193 -4.81 -1.33 -25.94
N PRO A 194 -4.19 -1.68 -27.09
CA PRO A 194 -4.85 -1.61 -28.41
C PRO A 194 -6.14 -2.42 -28.53
N LEU A 195 -6.28 -3.49 -27.75
CA LEU A 195 -7.51 -4.29 -27.65
C LEU A 195 -8.72 -3.47 -27.20
N MET A 196 -8.50 -2.33 -26.55
CA MET A 196 -9.55 -1.42 -26.10
C MET A 196 -9.85 -0.28 -27.09
N ASN A 197 -9.12 -0.16 -28.22
CA ASN A 197 -9.26 0.96 -29.18
C ASN A 197 -10.62 1.02 -29.93
N GLY A 198 -11.58 0.16 -29.59
CA GLY A 198 -12.97 0.25 -30.05
C GLY A 198 -14.02 0.04 -28.96
N LEU A 199 -13.59 -0.19 -27.71
CA LEU A 199 -14.49 -0.37 -26.57
C LEU A 199 -14.59 0.95 -25.81
N ASN A 200 -15.80 1.41 -25.55
CA ASN A 200 -16.02 2.58 -24.72
C ASN A 200 -15.56 2.23 -23.29
N HIS A 201 -14.49 2.89 -22.81
CA HIS A 201 -13.95 2.66 -21.47
C HIS A 201 -15.01 2.79 -20.36
N SER A 202 -16.03 3.63 -20.61
CA SER A 202 -17.20 3.78 -19.74
C SER A 202 -17.94 2.45 -19.52
N ASP A 203 -18.12 1.65 -20.57
CA ASP A 203 -18.92 0.41 -20.52
C ASP A 203 -18.29 -0.67 -19.65
N ARG A 204 -16.97 -0.60 -19.38
CA ARG A 204 -16.27 -1.55 -18.52
C ARG A 204 -15.99 -0.98 -17.13
N LEU A 205 -15.55 0.28 -17.06
CA LEU A 205 -15.16 0.89 -15.79
C LEU A 205 -16.38 1.27 -14.94
N LYS A 206 -17.49 1.75 -15.56
CA LYS A 206 -18.69 2.11 -14.82
C LYS A 206 -19.32 0.92 -14.08
N PRO A 207 -19.61 -0.23 -14.71
CA PRO A 207 -20.20 -1.36 -14.00
C PRO A 207 -19.31 -1.90 -12.88
N LEU A 208 -17.98 -1.83 -13.05
CA LEU A 208 -17.04 -2.21 -11.99
C LEU A 208 -17.13 -1.29 -10.78
N ILE A 209 -17.14 0.03 -10.99
CA ILE A 209 -17.25 0.99 -9.90
C ILE A 209 -18.60 0.83 -9.19
N GLU A 210 -19.70 0.72 -9.95
CA GLU A 210 -21.02 0.49 -9.38
C GLU A 210 -21.09 -0.81 -8.56
N ALA A 211 -20.50 -1.91 -9.06
CA ALA A 211 -20.40 -3.18 -8.34
C ALA A 211 -19.64 -3.03 -7.01
N ILE A 212 -18.50 -2.33 -7.03
CA ILE A 212 -17.71 -2.04 -5.82
C ILE A 212 -18.51 -1.21 -4.82
N LEU A 213 -19.18 -0.15 -5.29
CA LEU A 213 -19.91 0.81 -4.45
C LEU A 213 -21.19 0.21 -3.84
N ARG A 214 -21.76 -0.85 -4.40
CA ARG A 214 -22.88 -1.58 -3.78
C ARG A 214 -22.54 -2.17 -2.42
N HIS A 215 -21.25 -2.36 -2.11
CA HIS A 215 -20.82 -2.82 -0.80
C HIS A 215 -20.86 -1.68 0.21
N SER A 216 -21.85 -1.70 1.10
CA SER A 216 -22.09 -0.67 2.12
C SER A 216 -20.95 -0.48 3.13
N ARG A 217 -20.11 -1.51 3.33
CA ARG A 217 -18.92 -1.43 4.21
C ARG A 217 -17.79 -0.59 3.61
N LEU A 218 -17.79 -0.43 2.29
CA LEU A 218 -16.78 0.38 1.63
C LEU A 218 -17.01 1.84 2.01
N GLN A 219 -15.98 2.45 2.58
CA GLN A 219 -15.93 3.85 2.97
C GLN A 219 -15.17 4.70 1.96
N ARG A 220 -14.18 4.10 1.26
CA ARG A 220 -13.34 4.82 0.30
C ARG A 220 -12.95 3.95 -0.88
N LEU A 221 -13.21 4.45 -2.09
CA LEU A 221 -12.67 3.95 -3.34
C LEU A 221 -11.73 5.01 -3.93
N THR A 222 -10.43 4.75 -3.95
CA THR A 222 -9.46 5.62 -4.61
C THR A 222 -9.10 5.07 -5.99
N ILE A 223 -9.25 5.88 -7.04
CA ILE A 223 -8.78 5.54 -8.37
C ILE A 223 -7.48 6.29 -8.64
N CYS A 224 -6.42 5.52 -8.86
CA CYS A 224 -5.10 6.03 -9.20
C CYS A 224 -4.99 6.17 -10.71
N ILE A 225 -4.72 7.39 -11.18
CA ILE A 225 -4.71 7.70 -12.61
C ILE A 225 -3.42 8.39 -13.05
N ASN A 226 -2.95 8.03 -14.24
CA ASN A 226 -1.98 8.86 -14.95
C ASN A 226 -2.67 10.13 -15.47
N PRO A 227 -1.99 11.30 -15.41
CA PRO A 227 -2.47 12.55 -15.98
C PRO A 227 -3.01 12.43 -17.41
N LEU A 228 -2.43 11.56 -18.24
CA LEU A 228 -2.85 11.34 -19.63
C LEU A 228 -4.28 10.80 -19.76
N HIS A 229 -4.74 10.01 -18.78
CA HIS A 229 -6.05 9.36 -18.80
C HIS A 229 -7.09 10.04 -17.91
N ARG A 230 -6.72 11.17 -17.29
CA ARG A 230 -7.54 11.86 -16.30
C ARG A 230 -8.90 12.28 -16.85
N GLY A 231 -8.96 12.83 -18.06
CA GLY A 231 -10.22 13.26 -18.68
C GLY A 231 -11.20 12.10 -18.86
N THR A 232 -10.73 10.99 -19.41
CA THR A 232 -11.53 9.77 -19.63
C THR A 232 -12.07 9.21 -18.31
N VAL A 233 -11.20 9.04 -17.31
CA VAL A 233 -11.61 8.47 -16.02
C VAL A 233 -12.59 9.39 -15.30
N LEU A 234 -12.32 10.70 -15.24
CA LEU A 234 -13.26 11.66 -14.64
C LEU A 234 -14.61 11.68 -15.37
N GLY A 235 -14.62 11.52 -16.69
CA GLY A 235 -15.85 11.39 -17.47
C GLY A 235 -16.67 10.14 -17.13
N VAL A 236 -16.03 9.05 -16.72
CA VAL A 236 -16.74 7.86 -16.20
C VAL A 236 -17.21 8.08 -14.77
N LEU A 237 -16.37 8.66 -13.91
CA LEU A 237 -16.69 8.89 -12.49
C LEU A 237 -17.79 9.94 -12.31
N SER A 238 -17.98 10.85 -13.26
CA SER A 238 -19.12 11.76 -13.27
C SER A 238 -20.46 11.05 -13.53
N LEU A 239 -20.44 9.83 -14.08
CA LEU A 239 -21.64 9.00 -14.27
C LEU A 239 -22.00 8.17 -13.03
N VAL A 240 -21.16 8.19 -12.00
CA VAL A 240 -21.34 7.45 -10.75
C VAL A 240 -21.16 8.40 -9.56
N PRO A 241 -22.17 9.24 -9.26
CA PRO A 241 -22.09 10.22 -8.19
C PRO A 241 -22.12 9.53 -6.82
N ASP A 242 -20.94 9.41 -6.20
CA ASP A 242 -20.78 8.80 -4.88
C ASP A 242 -19.63 9.51 -4.12
N GLU A 243 -19.90 9.92 -2.88
CA GLU A 243 -18.96 10.68 -2.03
C GLU A 243 -17.75 9.85 -1.59
N ARG A 244 -17.82 8.53 -1.73
CA ARG A 244 -16.73 7.61 -1.37
C ARG A 244 -15.68 7.50 -2.46
N VAL A 245 -15.87 8.14 -3.62
CA VAL A 245 -14.97 8.04 -4.77
C VAL A 245 -13.96 9.19 -4.76
N TYR A 246 -12.68 8.82 -4.74
CA TYR A 246 -11.54 9.72 -4.75
C TYR A 246 -10.66 9.45 -5.96
N VAL A 247 -9.99 10.49 -6.43
CA VAL A 247 -9.01 10.39 -7.52
C VAL A 247 -7.65 10.83 -7.04
N SER A 248 -6.65 9.98 -7.25
CA SER A 248 -5.24 10.26 -6.94
C SER A 248 -4.46 10.31 -8.25
N SER A 249 -3.83 11.45 -8.54
CA SER A 249 -2.99 11.62 -9.73
C SER A 249 -1.56 11.15 -9.43
N THR A 250 -0.99 10.35 -10.33
CA THR A 250 0.38 9.86 -10.18
C THR A 250 1.31 10.53 -11.18
N GLN A 251 2.42 11.11 -10.69
CA GLN A 251 3.46 11.64 -11.60
C GLN A 251 4.46 10.56 -12.05
N SER A 252 4.55 9.43 -11.35
CA SER A 252 5.49 8.36 -11.69
C SER A 252 4.95 7.43 -12.77
N HIS A 253 5.86 6.92 -13.60
CA HIS A 253 5.57 5.99 -14.69
C HIS A 253 5.40 4.54 -14.21
N SER A 254 5.79 4.20 -12.98
CA SER A 254 5.61 2.85 -12.43
C SER A 254 5.07 2.84 -11.00
N LEU A 255 4.25 1.84 -10.69
CA LEU A 255 3.75 1.61 -9.34
C LEU A 255 4.89 1.40 -8.33
N TYR A 256 6.00 0.79 -8.75
CA TYR A 256 7.17 0.53 -7.91
C TYR A 256 7.85 1.81 -7.43
N GLU A 257 8.19 2.71 -8.34
CA GLU A 257 8.77 4.01 -8.02
C GLU A 257 7.83 4.83 -7.14
N ARG A 258 6.53 4.80 -7.44
CA ARG A 258 5.51 5.46 -6.63
C ARG A 258 5.52 4.97 -5.18
N LEU A 259 5.56 3.66 -4.96
CA LEU A 259 5.57 3.10 -3.60
C LEU A 259 6.85 3.43 -2.83
N ILE A 260 8.00 3.46 -3.52
CA ILE A 260 9.27 3.92 -2.91
C ILE A 260 9.15 5.39 -2.51
N ALA A 261 8.61 6.23 -3.38
CA ALA A 261 8.44 7.65 -3.13
C ALA A 261 7.46 7.91 -1.97
N GLU A 262 6.31 7.23 -1.97
CA GLU A 262 5.30 7.27 -0.89
C GLU A 262 5.91 6.84 0.45
N ALA A 263 6.59 5.69 0.49
CA ALA A 263 7.23 5.19 1.70
C ALA A 263 8.35 6.09 2.22
N THR A 264 9.09 6.75 1.32
CA THR A 264 10.13 7.71 1.70
C THR A 264 9.52 8.98 2.29
N ALA A 265 8.41 9.44 1.71
CA ALA A 265 7.71 10.66 2.09
C ALA A 265 6.74 10.49 3.28
N ASP A 266 6.55 9.27 3.79
CA ASP A 266 5.49 8.91 4.75
C ASP A 266 4.08 9.24 4.27
N LYS A 267 3.86 9.10 2.97
CA LYS A 267 2.58 9.41 2.34
C LYS A 267 1.88 8.13 1.93
N THR A 268 0.56 8.18 1.88
CA THR A 268 -0.24 7.06 1.41
C THR A 268 -1.37 7.54 0.52
N VAL A 269 -1.73 6.74 -0.48
CA VAL A 269 -2.89 6.98 -1.37
C VAL A 269 -4.24 7.11 -0.65
N TRP A 270 -4.28 6.74 0.64
CA TRP A 270 -5.46 6.79 1.48
C TRP A 270 -5.69 8.15 2.11
N GLU A 271 -4.62 8.93 2.27
CA GLU A 271 -4.65 10.29 2.80
C GLU A 271 -4.67 11.32 1.66
N GLU A 272 -4.17 10.91 0.48
CA GLU A 272 -4.13 11.72 -0.72
C GLU A 272 -5.35 11.51 -1.63
N GLY A 273 -5.62 12.50 -2.47
CA GLY A 273 -6.63 12.42 -3.52
C GLY A 273 -7.79 13.38 -3.29
N ASP A 274 -8.30 13.88 -4.40
CA ASP A 274 -9.43 14.80 -4.40
C ASP A 274 -10.73 13.99 -4.45
N PRO A 275 -11.74 14.31 -3.62
CA PRO A 275 -13.06 13.74 -3.77
C PRO A 275 -13.60 14.14 -5.15
N VAL A 276 -14.13 13.17 -5.91
CA VAL A 276 -14.72 13.47 -7.23
C VAL A 276 -16.01 14.26 -7.06
N TRP A 277 -16.77 13.90 -6.03
CA TRP A 277 -18.03 14.52 -5.69
C TRP A 277 -17.94 15.12 -4.30
N THR A 278 -18.29 16.40 -4.18
CA THR A 278 -18.56 17.01 -2.87
C THR A 278 -19.99 17.50 -2.86
N SER A 279 -20.73 17.19 -1.80
CA SER A 279 -22.12 17.66 -1.58
C SER A 279 -22.24 19.20 -1.54
N LYS A 280 -21.11 19.92 -1.58
CA LYS A 280 -21.01 21.38 -1.52
C LYS A 280 -20.69 22.04 -2.86
N SER A 281 -20.58 21.29 -3.95
CA SER A 281 -20.50 21.87 -5.29
C SER A 281 -21.91 22.00 -5.86
N PRO A 282 -22.57 23.18 -5.77
CA PRO A 282 -23.75 23.42 -6.58
C PRO A 282 -23.32 23.27 -8.04
N MET A 283 -24.02 22.41 -8.79
CA MET A 283 -23.88 22.33 -10.24
C MET A 283 -24.01 23.75 -10.80
N ALA A 284 -22.93 24.27 -11.37
CA ALA A 284 -22.93 25.45 -12.22
C ALA A 284 -23.17 25.02 -13.67
#